data_AF-A0A6N3GXH0-F1
#
_entry.id   AF-A0A6N3GXH0-F1
#
_cell.length_a   1.000
_cell.length_b   1.000
_cell.length_c   1.000
_cell.angle_alpha   90.00
_cell.angle_beta   90.00
_cell.angle_gamma   90.00
#
_symmetry.space_group_name_H-M   'P 1'
#
loop_
_entity.id
_entity.type
_entity.pdbx_description
1 polymer ?
#
loop_
_entity_poly.entity_id
_entity_poly.type
_entity_poly.pdbx_seq_one_letter_code
_entity_poly.pdbx_strand_id
1 'polypeptide(L)'
;MITATYVLKYTEYLIRKCRSFLMTDLHFHTVRLRRTTGKTPDIKSPSTLSEKICHRLVYDHNNVYTMLADKLAVREYVSSRTTRVKTVPLLGVYTRASQIDFSVLPDKFVLKCNHDSGSTIICTDKAHFNDREACKKLSLALKKNLYYTTREWQYKNITPSILCEPFVDLFDDADRNTTPEMLRIHCFHGVAHYVEADFTDDNGKGFINVYDRHWNLQPFQMEYPNTSADPGEPLLFREALLASQELAQGIDYCRVDLMLKKDEIYFSEITLSPRRGKLTITPQEWDAKLGQIWHLSPASTFNLPLKLTGRAR
;
A
#
# COMPACT_ATOMS: atom_id res chain seq x y z
N MET A 1 -19.33 -26.74 1.67
CA MET A 1 -18.80 -25.67 2.56
C MET A 1 -18.36 -24.41 1.82
N ILE A 2 -17.62 -24.51 0.70
CA ILE A 2 -17.00 -23.33 0.04
C ILE A 2 -18.01 -22.30 -0.54
N THR A 3 -19.12 -22.74 -1.13
CA THR A 3 -20.17 -21.84 -1.66
C THR A 3 -20.83 -21.01 -0.56
N ALA A 4 -21.02 -21.59 0.63
CA ALA A 4 -21.60 -20.89 1.78
C ALA A 4 -20.69 -19.75 2.25
N THR A 5 -19.37 -19.99 2.32
CA THR A 5 -18.39 -18.95 2.68
C THR A 5 -18.36 -17.81 1.67
N TYR A 6 -18.46 -18.11 0.36
CA TYR A 6 -18.55 -17.08 -0.67
C TYR A 6 -19.81 -16.21 -0.49
N VAL A 7 -20.98 -16.83 -0.35
CA VAL A 7 -22.26 -16.12 -0.20
C VAL A 7 -22.23 -15.25 1.05
N LEU A 8 -21.78 -15.77 2.20
CA LEU A 8 -21.64 -15.01 3.44
C LEU A 8 -20.74 -13.78 3.27
N LYS A 9 -19.54 -13.96 2.70
CA LYS A 9 -18.58 -12.85 2.49
C LYS A 9 -19.07 -11.82 1.50
N TYR A 10 -19.92 -12.20 0.55
CA TYR A 10 -20.52 -11.26 -0.41
C TYR A 10 -21.71 -10.52 0.22
N THR A 11 -22.58 -11.23 0.94
CA THR A 11 -23.68 -10.63 1.71
C THR A 11 -23.16 -9.63 2.74
N GLU A 12 -22.09 -9.97 3.47
CA GLU A 12 -21.44 -9.04 4.40
C GLU A 12 -20.98 -7.76 3.69
N TYR A 13 -20.38 -7.90 2.50
CA TYR A 13 -20.00 -6.75 1.69
C TYR A 13 -21.21 -5.92 1.26
N LEU A 14 -22.30 -6.55 0.82
CA LEU A 14 -23.54 -5.84 0.46
C LEU A 14 -24.10 -5.06 1.66
N ILE A 15 -24.09 -5.64 2.87
CA ILE A 15 -24.49 -4.95 4.09
C ILE A 15 -23.59 -3.73 4.35
N ARG A 16 -22.26 -3.87 4.22
CA ARG A 16 -21.32 -2.74 4.37
C ARG A 16 -21.57 -1.66 3.33
N LYS A 17 -21.83 -2.03 2.07
CA LYS A 17 -22.22 -1.12 0.99
C LYS A 17 -23.51 -0.38 1.31
N CYS A 18 -24.57 -1.07 1.76
CA CYS A 18 -25.82 -0.43 2.16
C CYS A 18 -25.61 0.56 3.32
N ARG A 19 -24.86 0.15 4.36
CA ARG A 19 -24.51 1.02 5.49
C ARG A 19 -23.72 2.25 5.09
N SER A 20 -22.94 2.17 4.00
CA SER A 20 -22.16 3.31 3.52
C SER A 20 -23.03 4.49 3.06
N PHE A 21 -24.27 4.24 2.62
CA PHE A 21 -25.23 5.29 2.25
C PHE A 21 -25.90 5.96 3.47
N LEU A 22 -25.83 5.33 4.65
CA LEU A 22 -26.44 5.82 5.89
C LEU A 22 -25.43 6.51 6.82
N MET A 23 -24.16 6.58 6.43
CA MET A 23 -23.08 7.08 7.27
C MET A 23 -22.08 7.87 6.44
N THR A 24 -21.72 9.06 6.92
CA THR A 24 -20.73 9.93 6.27
C THR A 24 -19.31 9.39 6.47
N ASP A 25 -18.40 9.72 5.55
CA ASP A 25 -16.96 9.43 5.70
C ASP A 25 -16.41 10.05 6.99
N LEU A 26 -16.80 11.29 7.27
CA LEU A 26 -16.47 12.01 8.51
C LEU A 26 -16.77 11.15 9.76
N HIS A 27 -18.01 10.66 9.89
CA HIS A 27 -18.38 9.83 11.03
C HIS A 27 -17.65 8.49 11.02
N PHE A 28 -17.52 7.84 9.86
CA PHE A 28 -16.84 6.55 9.74
C PHE A 28 -15.38 6.60 10.22
N HIS A 29 -14.62 7.63 9.82
CA HIS A 29 -13.21 7.73 10.15
C HIS A 29 -12.98 8.26 11.57
N THR A 30 -13.71 9.28 12.01
CA THR A 30 -13.51 9.90 13.34
C THR A 30 -13.88 8.95 14.49
N VAL A 31 -14.98 8.19 14.37
CA VAL A 31 -15.36 7.20 15.41
C VAL A 31 -14.30 6.12 15.56
N ARG A 32 -13.72 5.65 14.45
CA ARG A 32 -12.66 4.64 14.49
C ARG A 32 -11.36 5.21 15.04
N LEU A 33 -10.99 6.41 14.61
CA LEU A 33 -9.80 7.09 15.12
C LEU A 33 -9.89 7.35 16.64
N ARG A 34 -11.07 7.74 17.13
CA ARG A 34 -11.33 7.90 18.57
C ARG A 34 -11.15 6.61 19.35
N ARG A 35 -11.62 5.48 18.80
CA ARG A 35 -11.45 4.15 19.44
C ARG A 35 -9.99 3.73 19.51
N THR A 36 -9.21 4.01 18.47
CA THR A 36 -7.78 3.66 18.42
C THR A 36 -6.94 4.53 19.34
N THR A 37 -7.19 5.85 19.36
CA THR A 37 -6.34 6.82 20.09
C THR A 37 -6.80 7.10 21.52
N GLY A 38 -8.05 6.74 21.85
CA GLY A 38 -8.70 7.12 23.11
C GLY A 38 -9.12 8.60 23.21
N LYS A 39 -8.79 9.42 22.20
CA LYS A 39 -9.04 10.88 22.19
C LYS A 39 -10.05 11.24 21.10
N THR A 40 -10.81 12.31 21.31
CA THR A 40 -11.67 12.85 20.24
C THR A 40 -10.78 13.56 19.22
N PRO A 41 -10.74 13.12 17.96
CA PRO A 41 -9.86 13.74 16.96
C PRO A 41 -10.42 15.07 16.48
N ASP A 42 -9.55 16.08 16.30
CA ASP A 42 -9.87 17.31 15.58
C ASP A 42 -9.37 17.19 14.15
N ILE A 43 -10.26 16.77 13.24
CA ILE A 43 -9.89 16.65 11.82
C ILE A 43 -10.20 17.90 11.00
N LYS A 44 -10.67 18.99 11.62
CA LYS A 44 -10.80 20.30 10.94
C LYS A 44 -9.51 21.10 11.08
N SER A 45 -8.83 20.95 12.22
CA SER A 45 -7.53 21.54 12.51
C SER A 45 -6.55 20.44 12.96
N PRO A 46 -6.22 19.46 12.09
CA PRO A 46 -5.49 18.27 12.49
C PRO A 46 -4.04 18.56 12.88
N SER A 47 -3.65 18.01 14.04
CA SER A 47 -2.33 18.24 14.63
C SER A 47 -1.40 17.03 14.51
N THR A 48 -1.95 15.82 14.55
CA THR A 48 -1.18 14.58 14.45
C THR A 48 -1.19 13.97 13.05
N LEU A 49 -0.24 13.09 12.75
CA LEU A 49 -0.22 12.36 11.47
C LEU A 49 -1.52 11.58 11.27
N SER A 50 -1.98 10.89 12.31
CA SER A 50 -3.24 10.14 12.31
C SER A 50 -4.45 11.02 11.99
N GLU A 51 -4.55 12.21 12.59
CA GLU A 51 -5.60 13.19 12.28
C GLU A 51 -5.49 13.73 10.85
N LYS A 52 -4.27 13.99 10.34
CA LYS A 52 -4.05 14.50 8.97
C LYS A 52 -4.39 13.48 7.90
N ILE A 53 -4.06 12.21 8.09
CA ILE A 53 -4.50 11.13 7.20
C ILE A 53 -6.04 11.04 7.22
N CYS A 54 -6.65 11.16 8.40
CA CYS A 54 -8.11 11.16 8.55
C CYS A 54 -8.75 12.36 7.83
N HIS A 55 -8.17 13.56 7.97
CA HIS A 55 -8.59 14.78 7.26
C HIS A 55 -8.54 14.55 5.75
N ARG A 56 -7.42 14.05 5.21
CA ARG A 56 -7.29 13.76 3.76
C ARG A 56 -8.40 12.82 3.28
N LEU A 57 -8.65 11.72 3.99
CA LEU A 57 -9.67 10.74 3.61
C LEU A 57 -11.09 11.31 3.55
N VAL A 58 -11.38 12.37 4.30
CA VAL A 58 -12.71 12.98 4.39
C VAL A 58 -12.87 14.16 3.42
N TYR A 59 -11.81 14.93 3.19
CA TYR A 59 -11.89 16.21 2.50
C TYR A 59 -11.15 16.28 1.16
N ASP A 60 -10.18 15.40 0.92
CA ASP A 60 -9.38 15.41 -0.31
C ASP A 60 -9.75 14.23 -1.21
N HIS A 61 -10.46 14.55 -2.29
CA HIS A 61 -10.98 13.60 -3.26
C HIS A 61 -10.28 13.72 -4.62
N ASN A 62 -9.00 14.13 -4.62
CA ASN A 62 -8.23 14.30 -5.84
C ASN A 62 -8.13 12.98 -6.65
N ASN A 63 -8.50 13.03 -7.94
CA ASN A 63 -8.46 11.89 -8.85
C ASN A 63 -7.03 11.35 -9.08
N VAL A 64 -5.99 12.16 -8.88
CA VAL A 64 -4.60 11.69 -8.92
C VAL A 64 -4.40 10.52 -7.95
N TYR A 65 -5.01 10.58 -6.76
CA TYR A 65 -4.89 9.53 -5.76
C TYR A 65 -5.48 8.20 -6.22
N THR A 66 -6.57 8.25 -7.00
CA THR A 66 -7.14 7.06 -7.63
C THR A 66 -6.18 6.44 -8.62
N MET A 67 -5.52 7.25 -9.45
CA MET A 67 -4.49 6.75 -10.37
C MET A 67 -3.31 6.12 -9.61
N LEU A 68 -2.82 6.77 -8.54
CA LEU A 68 -1.71 6.26 -7.74
C LEU A 68 -2.04 4.96 -6.99
N ALA A 69 -3.30 4.78 -6.57
CA ALA A 69 -3.76 3.58 -5.87
C ALA A 69 -4.08 2.40 -6.81
N ASP A 70 -4.32 2.65 -8.10
CA ASP A 70 -4.55 1.62 -9.10
C ASP A 70 -3.22 0.97 -9.51
N LYS A 71 -3.04 -0.30 -9.12
CA LYS A 71 -1.79 -1.05 -9.38
C LYS A 71 -1.45 -1.23 -10.86
N LEU A 72 -2.39 -1.01 -11.78
CA LEU A 72 -2.13 -0.98 -13.21
C LEU A 72 -1.79 0.44 -13.68
N ALA A 73 -2.61 1.44 -13.34
CA ALA A 73 -2.43 2.80 -13.81
C ALA A 73 -1.16 3.47 -13.25
N VAL A 74 -0.79 3.17 -12.00
CA VAL A 74 0.40 3.73 -11.34
C VAL A 74 1.71 3.38 -12.05
N ARG A 75 1.73 2.33 -12.87
CA ARG A 75 2.96 1.86 -13.53
C ARG A 75 3.52 2.88 -14.51
N GLU A 76 2.64 3.58 -15.24
CA GLU A 76 3.03 4.67 -16.14
C GLU A 76 3.49 5.92 -15.37
N TYR A 77 2.89 6.14 -14.20
CA TYR A 77 3.37 7.19 -13.30
C TYR A 77 4.80 6.90 -12.82
N VAL A 78 5.09 5.66 -12.43
CA VAL A 78 6.43 5.27 -11.96
C VAL A 78 7.48 5.43 -13.08
N SER A 79 7.21 4.89 -14.28
CA SER A 79 8.14 4.94 -15.42
C SER A 79 8.42 6.36 -15.90
N SER A 80 7.44 7.26 -15.83
CA SER A 80 7.60 8.66 -16.22
C SER A 80 8.33 9.52 -15.18
N ARG A 81 8.51 9.03 -13.95
CA ARG A 81 9.08 9.79 -12.83
C ARG A 81 10.52 9.42 -12.50
N THR A 82 10.88 8.15 -12.63
CA THR A 82 12.18 7.66 -12.22
C THR A 82 12.62 6.46 -13.06
N THR A 83 13.93 6.35 -13.27
CA THR A 83 14.57 5.18 -13.87
C THR A 83 15.24 4.28 -12.82
N ARG A 84 15.18 4.65 -11.53
CA ARG A 84 15.86 3.94 -10.43
C ARG A 84 15.10 2.72 -9.94
N VAL A 85 13.80 2.63 -10.23
CA VAL A 85 12.95 1.50 -9.80
C VAL A 85 12.30 0.83 -10.99
N LYS A 86 12.06 -0.47 -10.84
CA LYS A 86 11.36 -1.31 -11.81
C LYS A 86 9.95 -1.59 -11.29
N THR A 87 8.96 -1.54 -12.17
CA THR A 87 7.68 -2.17 -11.88
C THR A 87 7.79 -3.66 -12.21
N VAL A 88 7.30 -4.53 -11.34
CA VAL A 88 7.38 -5.98 -11.54
C VAL A 88 6.69 -6.36 -12.87
N PRO A 89 7.31 -7.13 -13.79
CA PRO A 89 6.74 -7.41 -15.11
C PRO A 89 5.32 -7.99 -15.04
N LEU A 90 4.45 -7.61 -15.99
CA LEU A 90 3.11 -8.21 -16.08
C LEU A 90 3.17 -9.47 -16.94
N LEU A 91 2.83 -10.62 -16.34
CA LEU A 91 2.62 -11.88 -17.06
C LEU A 91 1.23 -11.93 -17.72
N GLY A 92 0.27 -11.18 -17.18
CA GLY A 92 -1.08 -11.08 -17.74
C GLY A 92 -1.97 -10.11 -16.98
N VAL A 93 -3.00 -9.62 -17.68
CA VAL A 93 -4.07 -8.80 -17.11
C VAL A 93 -5.41 -9.36 -17.57
N TYR A 94 -6.33 -9.55 -16.64
CA TYR A 94 -7.59 -10.26 -16.88
C TYR A 94 -8.76 -9.51 -16.27
N THR A 95 -9.89 -9.44 -16.98
CA THR A 95 -11.13 -8.86 -16.46
C THR A 95 -12.00 -9.91 -15.74
N ARG A 96 -11.70 -11.20 -15.93
CA ARG A 96 -12.36 -12.32 -15.28
C ARG A 96 -11.34 -13.38 -14.86
N ALA A 97 -11.52 -13.97 -13.68
CA ALA A 97 -10.64 -15.04 -13.21
C ALA A 97 -10.62 -16.27 -14.13
N SER A 98 -11.72 -16.53 -14.84
CA SER A 98 -11.81 -17.65 -15.80
C SER A 98 -10.97 -17.46 -17.07
N GLN A 99 -10.36 -16.30 -17.29
CA GLN A 99 -9.44 -16.05 -18.42
C GLN A 99 -7.99 -16.46 -18.09
N ILE A 100 -7.70 -16.78 -16.83
CA ILE A 100 -6.36 -17.15 -16.40
C ILE A 100 -6.09 -18.59 -16.86
N ASP A 101 -5.17 -18.74 -17.79
CA ASP A 101 -4.60 -20.04 -18.15
C ASP A 101 -3.41 -20.33 -17.23
N PHE A 102 -3.64 -21.12 -16.18
CA PHE A 102 -2.60 -21.49 -15.24
C PHE A 102 -1.52 -22.37 -15.87
N SER A 103 -1.81 -23.09 -16.96
CA SER A 103 -0.86 -24.01 -17.57
C SER A 103 0.38 -23.29 -18.12
N VAL A 104 0.21 -22.06 -18.61
CA VAL A 104 1.29 -21.23 -19.19
C VAL A 104 2.03 -20.34 -18.18
N LEU A 105 1.52 -20.22 -16.94
CA LEU A 105 2.18 -19.42 -15.90
C LEU A 105 3.47 -20.10 -15.40
N PRO A 106 4.47 -19.34 -14.91
CA PRO A 106 5.69 -19.92 -14.32
C PRO A 106 5.38 -20.68 -13.01
N ASP A 107 6.38 -21.38 -12.47
CA ASP A 107 6.21 -22.16 -11.22
C ASP A 107 5.96 -21.29 -9.98
N LYS A 108 6.36 -20.01 -10.02
CA LYS A 108 6.09 -19.03 -8.98
C LYS A 108 5.51 -17.74 -9.56
N PHE A 109 4.37 -17.29 -9.05
CA PHE A 109 3.69 -16.07 -9.50
C PHE A 109 2.83 -15.45 -8.41
N VAL A 110 2.42 -14.21 -8.62
CA VAL A 110 1.52 -13.45 -7.74
C VAL A 110 0.31 -12.97 -8.55
N LEU A 111 -0.90 -13.28 -8.05
CA LEU A 111 -2.16 -12.76 -8.57
C LEU A 111 -2.73 -11.73 -7.59
N LYS A 112 -3.07 -10.54 -8.08
CA LYS A 112 -3.71 -9.49 -7.27
C LYS A 112 -4.70 -8.69 -8.10
N CYS A 113 -5.74 -8.17 -7.47
CA CYS A 113 -6.61 -7.18 -8.11
C CYS A 113 -6.00 -5.79 -8.01
N ASN A 114 -6.21 -4.96 -9.03
CA ASN A 114 -5.61 -3.63 -9.10
C ASN A 114 -6.23 -2.61 -8.14
N HIS A 115 -7.50 -2.80 -7.79
CA HIS A 115 -8.35 -1.83 -7.08
C HIS A 115 -8.44 -2.04 -5.56
N ASP A 116 -7.70 -3.00 -4.99
CA ASP A 116 -7.77 -3.33 -3.57
C ASP A 116 -6.40 -3.61 -2.92
N SER A 117 -6.39 -3.91 -1.62
CA SER A 117 -5.21 -4.23 -0.81
C SER A 117 -5.31 -5.58 -0.08
N GLY A 118 -6.15 -6.51 -0.58
CA GLY A 118 -6.41 -7.78 0.13
C GLY A 118 -6.68 -9.00 -0.75
N SER A 119 -6.68 -8.82 -2.07
CA SER A 119 -6.90 -9.91 -3.04
C SER A 119 -5.66 -10.74 -3.34
N THR A 120 -4.47 -10.32 -2.93
CA THR A 120 -3.18 -10.98 -3.26
C THR A 120 -3.20 -12.47 -2.96
N ILE A 121 -2.74 -13.26 -3.93
CA ILE A 121 -2.53 -14.70 -3.86
C ILE A 121 -1.12 -14.94 -4.36
N ILE A 122 -0.31 -15.62 -3.55
CA ILE A 122 1.07 -15.96 -3.87
C ILE A 122 1.13 -17.45 -4.17
N CYS A 123 1.69 -17.80 -5.32
CA CYS A 123 2.06 -19.16 -5.68
C CYS A 123 3.58 -19.26 -5.60
N THR A 124 4.10 -20.05 -4.66
CA THR A 124 5.53 -20.39 -4.55
C THR A 124 5.85 -21.80 -5.03
N ASP A 125 4.80 -22.61 -5.27
CA ASP A 125 4.87 -23.95 -5.81
C ASP A 125 3.57 -24.23 -6.58
N LYS A 126 3.68 -24.28 -7.91
CA LYS A 126 2.55 -24.50 -8.82
C LYS A 126 1.95 -25.91 -8.70
N ALA A 127 2.73 -26.92 -8.30
CA ALA A 127 2.23 -28.29 -8.17
C ALA A 127 1.19 -28.44 -7.05
N HIS A 128 1.30 -27.61 -6.00
CA HIS A 128 0.38 -27.60 -4.86
C HIS A 128 -0.59 -26.41 -4.90
N PHE A 129 -0.59 -25.63 -5.97
CA PHE A 129 -1.42 -24.45 -6.09
C PHE A 129 -2.89 -24.80 -6.39
N ASN A 130 -3.82 -24.14 -5.70
CA ASN A 130 -5.25 -24.40 -5.85
C ASN A 130 -5.92 -23.36 -6.74
N ASP A 131 -5.88 -23.59 -8.06
CA ASP A 131 -6.47 -22.73 -9.09
C ASP A 131 -7.94 -22.39 -8.81
N ARG A 132 -8.71 -23.39 -8.34
CA ARG A 132 -10.14 -23.24 -8.10
C ARG A 132 -10.41 -22.26 -6.96
N GLU A 133 -9.67 -22.35 -5.85
CA GLU A 133 -9.80 -21.40 -4.74
C GLU A 133 -9.26 -20.01 -5.10
N ALA A 134 -8.16 -19.94 -5.86
CA ALA A 134 -7.63 -18.69 -6.36
C ALA A 134 -8.67 -17.95 -7.23
N CYS A 135 -9.26 -18.64 -8.20
CA CYS A 135 -10.31 -18.10 -9.07
C CYS A 135 -11.54 -17.63 -8.30
N LYS A 136 -11.96 -18.35 -7.24
CA LYS A 136 -13.08 -17.93 -6.38
C LYS A 136 -12.75 -16.67 -5.58
N LYS A 137 -11.56 -16.60 -4.98
CA LYS A 137 -11.12 -15.43 -4.21
C LYS A 137 -11.06 -14.19 -5.11
N LEU A 138 -10.47 -14.30 -6.31
CA LEU A 138 -10.38 -13.22 -7.29
C LEU A 138 -11.75 -12.81 -7.83
N SER A 139 -12.61 -13.77 -8.17
CA SER A 139 -13.98 -13.48 -8.64
C SER A 139 -14.82 -12.76 -7.58
N LEU A 140 -14.61 -13.07 -6.29
CA LEU A 140 -15.24 -12.34 -5.20
C LEU A 140 -14.66 -10.93 -5.04
N ALA A 141 -13.34 -10.77 -5.15
CA ALA A 141 -12.66 -9.48 -5.06
C ALA A 141 -13.09 -8.52 -6.18
N LEU A 142 -13.20 -8.99 -7.43
CA LEU A 142 -13.69 -8.22 -8.57
C LEU A 142 -15.11 -7.63 -8.38
N LYS A 143 -15.95 -8.27 -7.54
CA LYS A 143 -17.31 -7.79 -7.22
C LYS A 143 -17.34 -6.76 -6.09
N LYS A 144 -16.22 -6.56 -5.41
CA LYS A 144 -16.11 -5.67 -4.25
C LYS A 144 -15.41 -4.39 -4.65
N ASN A 145 -15.93 -3.28 -4.14
CA ASN A 145 -15.25 -2.00 -4.16
C ASN A 145 -14.78 -1.68 -2.74
N LEU A 146 -13.47 -1.52 -2.57
CA LEU A 146 -12.84 -1.39 -1.26
C LEU A 146 -13.34 -0.16 -0.50
N TYR A 147 -13.69 0.93 -1.20
CA TYR A 147 -14.26 2.14 -0.61
C TYR A 147 -15.48 1.84 0.28
N TYR A 148 -16.40 0.98 -0.13
CA TYR A 148 -17.59 0.68 0.69
C TYR A 148 -17.29 -0.07 2.00
N THR A 149 -16.08 -0.60 2.12
CA THR A 149 -15.62 -1.28 3.34
C THR A 149 -14.74 -0.39 4.20
N THR A 150 -13.81 0.34 3.59
CA THR A 150 -12.75 1.06 4.30
C THR A 150 -12.91 2.58 4.28
N ARG A 151 -13.80 3.08 3.42
CA ARG A 151 -14.06 4.51 3.14
C ARG A 151 -12.83 5.26 2.63
N GLU A 152 -11.89 4.53 2.04
CA GLU A 152 -10.72 5.10 1.37
C GLU A 152 -11.09 5.55 -0.04
N TRP A 153 -11.25 6.87 -0.23
CA TRP A 153 -11.78 7.46 -1.46
C TRP A 153 -10.97 7.11 -2.70
N GLN A 154 -9.64 6.98 -2.56
CA GLN A 154 -8.76 6.68 -3.69
C GLN A 154 -9.14 5.38 -4.43
N TYR A 155 -9.71 4.39 -3.75
CA TYR A 155 -10.13 3.14 -4.38
C TYR A 155 -11.52 3.20 -5.06
N LYS A 156 -12.28 4.28 -4.84
CA LYS A 156 -13.71 4.33 -5.18
C LYS A 156 -13.99 4.16 -6.68
N ASN A 157 -13.14 4.74 -7.52
CA ASN A 157 -13.38 4.86 -8.96
C ASN A 157 -12.41 4.01 -9.81
N ILE A 158 -11.71 3.05 -9.20
CA ILE A 158 -10.83 2.14 -9.95
C ILE A 158 -11.66 1.05 -10.62
N THR A 159 -11.48 0.84 -11.92
CA THR A 159 -12.10 -0.29 -12.64
C THR A 159 -11.39 -1.59 -12.25
N PRO A 160 -12.09 -2.58 -11.67
CA PRO A 160 -11.48 -3.83 -11.23
C PRO A 160 -10.92 -4.67 -12.38
N SER A 161 -9.68 -5.13 -12.21
CA SER A 161 -8.99 -6.11 -13.05
C SER A 161 -8.07 -6.96 -12.19
N ILE A 162 -7.70 -8.15 -12.68
CA ILE A 162 -6.71 -9.03 -12.08
C ILE A 162 -5.41 -8.84 -12.85
N LEU A 163 -4.29 -8.73 -12.14
CA LEU A 163 -2.97 -8.75 -12.74
C LEU A 163 -2.16 -9.93 -12.19
N CYS A 164 -1.31 -10.49 -13.05
CA CYS A 164 -0.38 -11.55 -12.75
C CYS A 164 1.04 -11.03 -12.93
N GLU A 165 1.88 -11.24 -11.91
CA GLU A 165 3.29 -10.84 -11.87
C GLU A 165 4.15 -12.07 -11.52
N PRO A 166 5.41 -12.14 -11.97
CA PRO A 166 6.35 -13.11 -11.41
C PRO A 166 6.53 -12.87 -9.91
N PHE A 167 6.81 -13.95 -9.18
CA PHE A 167 7.18 -13.84 -7.77
C PHE A 167 8.57 -13.22 -7.63
N VAL A 168 8.67 -12.15 -6.83
CA VAL A 168 9.96 -11.52 -6.50
C VAL A 168 10.52 -12.20 -5.26
N ASP A 169 11.46 -13.11 -5.46
CA ASP A 169 12.10 -13.85 -4.37
C ASP A 169 13.22 -13.02 -3.73
N LEU A 170 12.92 -12.33 -2.62
CA LEU A 170 13.86 -11.42 -1.96
C LEU A 170 14.99 -12.14 -1.20
N PHE A 171 14.78 -13.42 -0.89
CA PHE A 171 15.70 -14.23 -0.10
C PHE A 171 16.56 -15.17 -0.96
N ASP A 172 16.40 -15.09 -2.29
CA ASP A 172 17.27 -15.77 -3.24
C ASP A 172 18.69 -15.17 -3.12
N ASP A 173 19.59 -15.92 -2.48
CA ASP A 173 20.96 -15.52 -2.10
C ASP A 173 21.05 -14.44 -1.00
N ALA A 174 20.04 -14.31 -0.13
CA ALA A 174 20.05 -13.34 0.97
C ALA A 174 19.56 -13.94 2.30
N ASP A 175 20.09 -13.44 3.42
CA ASP A 175 19.68 -13.87 4.76
C ASP A 175 18.34 -13.23 5.12
N ARG A 176 17.34 -14.08 5.41
CA ARG A 176 15.98 -13.67 5.78
C ARG A 176 15.93 -12.81 7.04
N ASN A 177 16.81 -13.07 8.01
CA ASN A 177 16.77 -12.36 9.29
C ASN A 177 17.30 -10.92 9.20
N THR A 178 18.06 -10.60 8.15
CA THR A 178 18.72 -9.30 7.95
C THR A 178 18.27 -8.58 6.69
N THR A 179 17.58 -9.27 5.76
CA THR A 179 17.06 -8.66 4.53
C THR A 179 15.65 -8.11 4.75
N PRO A 180 15.43 -6.79 4.57
CA PRO A 180 14.10 -6.23 4.69
C PRO A 180 13.21 -6.69 3.52
N GLU A 181 12.02 -7.20 3.84
CA GLU A 181 11.02 -7.60 2.85
C GLU A 181 10.41 -6.41 2.10
N MET A 182 10.37 -5.26 2.77
CA MET A 182 9.84 -4.03 2.23
C MET A 182 10.48 -2.86 2.94
N LEU A 183 10.90 -1.85 2.17
CA LEU A 183 11.15 -0.51 2.67
C LEU A 183 9.93 0.35 2.39
N ARG A 184 9.26 0.81 3.44
CA ARG A 184 8.13 1.73 3.33
C ARG A 184 8.59 3.12 3.72
N ILE A 185 8.85 3.95 2.70
CA ILE A 185 9.54 5.22 2.85
C ILE A 185 8.50 6.33 2.94
N HIS A 186 8.40 6.94 4.13
CA HIS A 186 7.51 8.07 4.38
C HIS A 186 8.09 9.35 3.81
N CYS A 187 7.44 9.85 2.76
CA CYS A 187 7.77 11.10 2.09
C CYS A 187 6.79 12.20 2.52
N PHE A 188 7.33 13.32 2.96
CA PHE A 188 6.58 14.53 3.29
C PHE A 188 7.06 15.64 2.36
N HIS A 189 6.15 16.26 1.61
CA HIS A 189 6.47 17.32 0.63
C HIS A 189 7.60 16.91 -0.34
N GLY A 190 7.55 15.68 -0.84
CA GLY A 190 8.56 15.11 -1.74
C GLY A 190 9.89 14.72 -1.08
N VAL A 191 10.02 14.85 0.25
CA VAL A 191 11.26 14.56 0.98
C VAL A 191 11.11 13.28 1.79
N ALA A 192 12.04 12.34 1.67
CA ALA A 192 12.05 11.11 2.47
C ALA A 192 12.55 11.41 3.89
N HIS A 193 11.72 11.13 4.91
CA HIS A 193 12.05 11.41 6.31
C HIS A 193 12.34 10.15 7.12
N TYR A 194 11.44 9.17 7.04
CA TYR A 194 11.50 7.94 7.83
C TYR A 194 11.20 6.73 6.97
N VAL A 195 11.73 5.58 7.37
CA VAL A 195 11.58 4.32 6.64
C VAL A 195 11.17 3.23 7.62
N GLU A 196 10.01 2.60 7.38
CA GLU A 196 9.69 1.32 7.99
C GLU A 196 10.43 0.22 7.19
N ALA A 197 11.22 -0.61 7.85
CA ALA A 197 11.82 -1.80 7.27
C ALA A 197 11.13 -3.05 7.87
N ASP A 198 10.43 -3.80 7.03
CA ASP A 198 9.70 -5.01 7.42
C ASP A 198 10.65 -6.21 7.46
N PHE A 199 10.61 -6.99 8.53
CA PHE A 199 11.35 -8.25 8.65
C PHE A 199 10.43 -9.37 9.14
N THR A 200 10.72 -10.60 8.74
CA THR A 200 10.10 -11.80 9.31
C THR A 200 11.20 -12.78 9.70
N ASP A 201 11.19 -13.24 10.95
CA ASP A 201 12.15 -14.28 11.39
C ASP A 201 11.79 -15.67 10.84
N ASP A 202 12.66 -16.63 11.10
CA ASP A 202 12.47 -18.03 10.69
C ASP A 202 11.24 -18.70 11.32
N ASN A 203 10.70 -18.16 12.42
CA ASN A 203 9.47 -18.64 13.05
C ASN A 203 8.20 -17.99 12.46
N GLY A 204 8.35 -17.11 11.46
CA GLY A 204 7.24 -16.38 10.86
C GLY A 204 6.77 -15.17 11.68
N LYS A 205 7.54 -14.71 12.67
CA LYS A 205 7.21 -13.53 13.46
C LYS A 205 7.67 -12.26 12.74
N GLY A 206 6.73 -11.34 12.53
CA GLY A 206 7.00 -10.06 11.87
C GLY A 206 7.51 -8.97 12.82
N PHE A 207 8.38 -8.12 12.29
CA PHE A 207 9.00 -6.98 12.95
C PHE A 207 9.02 -5.77 12.03
N ILE A 208 9.04 -4.57 12.63
CA ILE A 208 9.26 -3.32 11.88
C ILE A 208 10.29 -2.48 12.64
N ASN A 209 11.41 -2.21 11.99
CA ASN A 209 12.34 -1.19 12.47
C ASN A 209 12.05 0.12 11.75
N VAL A 210 12.05 1.24 12.48
CA VAL A 210 11.89 2.57 11.88
C VAL A 210 13.24 3.28 11.87
N TYR A 211 13.71 3.64 10.68
CA TYR A 211 14.98 4.34 10.47
C TYR A 211 14.76 5.78 9.98
N ASP A 212 15.74 6.65 10.20
CA ASP A 212 15.86 7.91 9.46
C ASP A 212 16.53 7.70 8.09
N ARG A 213 16.73 8.79 7.35
CA ARG A 213 17.43 8.78 6.05
C ARG A 213 18.90 8.37 6.11
N HIS A 214 19.48 8.24 7.29
CA HIS A 214 20.87 7.82 7.50
C HIS A 214 20.97 6.39 8.02
N TRP A 215 19.87 5.64 8.00
CA TRP A 215 19.77 4.29 8.56
C TRP A 215 20.02 4.23 10.07
N ASN A 216 19.76 5.32 10.80
CA ASN A 216 19.79 5.29 12.26
C ASN A 216 18.42 4.86 12.79
N LEU A 217 18.41 3.84 13.67
CA LEU A 217 17.19 3.36 14.31
C LEU A 217 16.58 4.47 15.17
N GLN A 218 15.30 4.75 14.96
CA GLN A 218 14.59 5.82 15.64
C GLN A 218 13.98 5.36 16.96
N PRO A 219 13.80 6.25 17.95
CA PRO A 219 13.30 5.91 19.27
C PRO A 219 11.75 5.84 19.29
N PHE A 220 11.15 5.27 18.25
CA PHE A 220 9.72 5.02 18.18
C PHE A 220 9.39 3.83 17.28
N GLN A 221 8.20 3.29 17.47
CA GLN A 221 7.71 2.08 16.81
C GLN A 221 6.40 2.36 16.09
N MET A 222 6.16 1.62 15.01
CA MET A 222 4.92 1.66 14.23
C MET A 222 4.32 0.24 14.20
N GLU A 223 3.33 -0.02 15.05
CA GLU A 223 2.57 -1.28 15.23
C GLU A 223 3.34 -2.53 15.69
N TYR A 224 4.57 -2.74 15.24
CA TYR A 224 5.37 -3.94 15.49
C TYR A 224 6.61 -3.61 16.33
N PRO A 225 7.11 -4.58 17.11
CA PRO A 225 8.39 -4.42 17.80
C PRO A 225 9.54 -4.42 16.80
N ASN A 226 10.69 -3.92 17.25
CA ASN A 226 11.93 -4.01 16.49
C ASN A 226 12.41 -5.46 16.42
N THR A 227 13.08 -5.82 15.33
CA THR A 227 13.84 -7.07 15.26
C THR A 227 15.01 -7.03 16.24
N SER A 228 15.38 -8.20 16.77
CA SER A 228 16.60 -8.35 17.58
C SER A 228 17.87 -8.45 16.74
N ALA A 229 17.75 -8.65 15.42
CA ALA A 229 18.88 -8.65 14.50
C ALA A 229 19.37 -7.21 14.24
N ASP A 230 20.63 -7.08 13.87
CA ASP A 230 21.21 -5.85 13.33
C ASP A 230 21.38 -6.01 11.81
N PRO A 231 20.40 -5.59 10.99
CA PRO A 231 20.38 -5.87 9.55
C PRO A 231 21.43 -5.08 8.74
N GLY A 232 22.12 -4.10 9.33
CA GLY A 232 22.98 -3.17 8.58
C GLY A 232 22.21 -2.33 7.54
N GLU A 233 22.87 -1.34 6.94
CA GLU A 233 22.26 -0.53 5.86
C GLU A 233 22.21 -1.34 4.55
N PRO A 234 21.04 -1.52 3.92
CA PRO A 234 20.94 -2.19 2.62
C PRO A 234 21.74 -1.44 1.55
N LEU A 235 22.43 -2.18 0.67
CA LEU A 235 23.30 -1.62 -0.37
C LEU A 235 22.61 -0.54 -1.23
N LEU A 236 21.35 -0.78 -1.59
CA LEU A 236 20.54 0.09 -2.43
C LEU A 236 19.70 1.11 -1.64
N PHE A 237 19.91 1.25 -0.32
CA PHE A 237 19.09 2.12 0.52
C PHE A 237 19.09 3.58 0.03
N ARG A 238 20.27 4.11 -0.33
CA ARG A 238 20.41 5.48 -0.82
C ARG A 238 19.66 5.70 -2.14
N GLU A 239 19.73 4.73 -3.04
CA GLU A 239 19.00 4.74 -4.30
C GLU A 239 17.49 4.64 -4.10
N ALA A 240 17.04 3.83 -3.12
CA ALA A 240 15.65 3.73 -2.73
C ALA A 240 15.11 5.07 -2.19
N LEU A 241 15.88 5.77 -1.35
CA LEU A 241 15.51 7.11 -0.87
C LEU A 241 15.36 8.11 -2.02
N LEU A 242 16.31 8.16 -2.95
CA LEU A 242 16.25 9.05 -4.12
C LEU A 242 15.02 8.74 -4.99
N ALA A 243 14.79 7.46 -5.29
CA ALA A 243 13.62 7.01 -6.04
C ALA A 243 12.30 7.41 -5.37
N SER A 244 12.19 7.23 -4.06
CA SER A 244 10.98 7.59 -3.32
C SER A 244 10.72 9.11 -3.37
N GLN A 245 11.76 9.94 -3.32
CA GLN A 245 11.61 11.39 -3.45
C GLN A 245 11.17 11.80 -4.86
N GLU A 246 11.74 11.19 -5.91
CA GLU A 246 11.32 11.40 -7.31
C GLU A 246 9.84 11.02 -7.52
N LEU A 247 9.41 9.89 -6.93
CA LEU A 247 8.02 9.42 -6.97
C LEU A 247 7.07 10.28 -6.13
N ALA A 248 7.54 10.84 -5.01
CA ALA A 248 6.75 11.68 -4.12
C ALA A 248 6.73 13.15 -4.53
N GLN A 249 7.45 13.54 -5.60
CA GLN A 249 7.55 14.93 -6.01
C GLN A 249 6.16 15.53 -6.31
N GLY A 250 5.84 16.62 -5.60
CA GLY A 250 4.54 17.27 -5.72
C GLY A 250 3.42 16.57 -4.95
N ILE A 251 3.72 15.59 -4.09
CA ILE A 251 2.79 14.96 -3.14
C ILE A 251 3.14 15.46 -1.73
N ASP A 252 2.15 15.99 -1.01
CA ASP A 252 2.31 16.57 0.33
C ASP A 252 2.63 15.51 1.40
N TYR A 253 2.04 14.32 1.27
CA TYR A 253 2.45 13.13 2.02
C TYR A 253 2.11 11.84 1.27
N CYS A 254 3.06 10.93 1.18
CA CYS A 254 2.79 9.55 0.78
C CYS A 254 3.85 8.61 1.37
N ARG A 255 3.51 7.33 1.46
CA ARG A 255 4.47 6.26 1.72
C ARG A 255 4.77 5.56 0.39
N VAL A 256 6.04 5.44 0.05
CA VAL A 256 6.48 4.71 -1.15
C VAL A 256 7.06 3.39 -0.68
N ASP A 257 6.46 2.29 -1.15
CA ASP A 257 6.81 0.94 -0.72
C ASP A 257 7.66 0.28 -1.81
N LEU A 258 8.90 -0.07 -1.46
CA LEU A 258 9.91 -0.62 -2.36
C LEU A 258 10.48 -1.94 -1.83
N MET A 259 10.74 -2.89 -2.72
CA MET A 259 11.46 -4.12 -2.41
C MET A 259 12.86 -4.05 -3.01
N LEU A 260 13.87 -4.47 -2.23
CA LEU A 260 15.26 -4.52 -2.67
C LEU A 260 15.62 -5.97 -3.00
N LYS A 261 16.06 -6.23 -4.24
CA LYS A 261 16.52 -7.57 -4.64
C LYS A 261 17.81 -7.45 -5.43
N LYS A 262 18.90 -7.97 -4.87
CA LYS A 262 20.24 -7.91 -5.47
C LYS A 262 20.61 -6.46 -5.84
N ASP A 263 20.79 -6.17 -7.12
CA ASP A 263 21.11 -4.86 -7.69
C ASP A 263 19.89 -4.10 -8.23
N GLU A 264 18.68 -4.59 -7.95
CA GLU A 264 17.43 -4.03 -8.45
C GLU A 264 16.50 -3.54 -7.33
N ILE A 265 15.80 -2.45 -7.61
CA ILE A 265 14.73 -1.91 -6.75
C ILE A 265 13.40 -2.12 -7.45
N TYR A 266 12.47 -2.79 -6.78
CA TYR A 266 11.13 -3.07 -7.28
C TYR A 266 10.08 -2.19 -6.58
N PHE A 267 9.29 -1.50 -7.38
CA PHE A 267 8.13 -0.74 -6.92
C PHE A 267 6.99 -1.68 -6.48
N SER A 268 6.46 -1.46 -5.28
CA SER A 268 5.29 -2.17 -4.75
C SER A 268 4.03 -1.31 -4.81
N GLU A 269 3.99 -0.18 -4.08
CA GLU A 269 2.84 0.73 -4.04
C GLU A 269 3.20 2.15 -3.61
N ILE A 270 2.30 3.11 -3.90
CA ILE A 270 2.25 4.42 -3.25
C ILE A 270 1.03 4.43 -2.34
N THR A 271 1.25 4.47 -1.04
CA THR A 271 0.19 4.48 -0.02
C THR A 271 -0.06 5.88 0.51
N LEU A 272 -1.26 6.39 0.25
CA LEU A 272 -1.69 7.76 0.58
C LEU A 272 -2.36 7.86 1.95
N SER A 273 -2.82 6.75 2.51
CA SER A 273 -3.55 6.72 3.77
C SER A 273 -3.20 5.46 4.58
N PRO A 274 -1.93 5.30 5.01
CA PRO A 274 -1.49 4.09 5.70
C PRO A 274 -2.38 3.85 6.92
N ARG A 275 -2.92 2.63 7.00
CA ARG A 275 -3.87 2.20 8.06
C ARG A 275 -5.05 3.13 8.28
N ARG A 276 -5.38 3.99 7.29
CA ARG A 276 -6.37 5.06 7.37
C ARG A 276 -6.12 6.07 8.50
N GLY A 277 -4.87 6.24 8.94
CA GLY A 277 -4.53 7.06 10.11
C GLY A 277 -4.84 6.39 11.44
N LYS A 278 -4.88 5.04 11.50
CA LYS A 278 -5.06 4.26 12.73
C LYS A 278 -3.81 3.44 13.05
N LEU A 279 -2.64 3.90 12.62
CA LEU A 279 -1.37 3.30 12.94
C LEU A 279 -1.07 3.56 14.42
N THR A 280 -0.71 2.52 15.19
CA THR A 280 -0.27 2.71 16.57
C THR A 280 1.19 3.14 16.56
N ILE A 281 1.46 4.37 17.00
CA ILE A 281 2.81 4.95 17.09
C ILE A 281 3.18 5.10 18.57
N THR A 282 4.31 4.51 18.96
CA THR A 282 4.77 4.47 20.36
C THR A 282 6.20 4.99 20.47
N PRO A 283 6.49 5.97 21.36
CA PRO A 283 5.54 6.64 22.25
C PRO A 283 4.65 7.66 21.51
N GLN A 284 3.50 8.00 22.13
CA GLN A 284 2.42 8.74 21.47
C GLN A 284 2.85 10.13 20.95
N GLU A 285 3.86 10.78 21.53
CA GLU A 285 4.32 12.09 21.04
C GLU A 285 4.81 12.06 19.59
N TRP A 286 5.21 10.90 19.08
CA TRP A 286 5.69 10.78 17.70
C TRP A 286 4.59 10.94 16.66
N ASP A 287 3.34 10.62 16.98
CA ASP A 287 2.21 10.91 16.08
C ASP A 287 2.06 12.43 15.86
N ALA A 288 2.30 13.24 16.90
CA ALA A 288 2.32 14.69 16.79
C ALA A 288 3.58 15.22 16.07
N LYS A 289 4.77 14.68 16.38
CA LYS A 289 6.03 15.07 15.70
C LYS A 289 5.95 14.83 14.18
N LEU A 290 5.48 13.65 13.77
CA LEU A 290 5.29 13.33 12.35
C LEU A 290 4.19 14.21 11.74
N GLY A 291 3.13 14.48 12.50
CA GLY A 291 2.10 15.43 12.12
C GLY A 291 2.67 16.80 11.78
N GLN A 292 3.59 17.34 12.58
CA GLN A 292 4.18 18.67 12.37
C GLN A 292 4.94 18.82 11.05
N ILE A 293 5.52 17.74 10.53
CA ILE A 293 6.25 17.74 9.24
C ILE A 293 5.28 17.94 8.07
N TRP A 294 4.06 17.41 8.18
CA TRP A 294 3.06 17.49 7.11
C TRP A 294 2.22 18.77 7.18
N HIS A 295 2.63 19.81 6.46
CA HIS A 295 1.78 20.99 6.24
C HIS A 295 0.66 20.70 5.24
N LEU A 296 -0.61 20.72 5.69
CA LEU A 296 -1.75 20.59 4.78
C LEU A 296 -1.91 21.89 3.97
N SER A 297 -1.97 21.76 2.65
CA SER A 297 -2.30 22.88 1.78
C SER A 297 -3.82 23.14 1.82
N PRO A 298 -4.27 24.41 1.76
CA PRO A 298 -5.67 24.70 1.46
C PRO A 298 -6.03 24.03 0.14
N ALA A 299 -7.11 23.25 0.11
CA ALA A 299 -7.51 22.44 -1.03
C ALA A 299 -7.51 23.25 -2.35
N SER A 300 -6.42 23.17 -3.13
CA SER A 300 -6.32 23.77 -4.45
C SER A 300 -5.19 23.12 -5.26
N THR A 301 -5.61 22.46 -6.35
CA THR A 301 -4.86 22.04 -7.54
C THR A 301 -3.43 21.52 -7.37
N PHE A 302 -3.30 20.19 -7.22
CA PHE A 302 -2.09 19.47 -7.61
C PHE A 302 -1.87 19.64 -9.13
N ASN A 303 -0.98 20.54 -9.53
CA ASN A 303 -0.46 20.58 -10.89
C ASN A 303 0.65 19.54 -11.01
N LEU A 304 0.30 18.26 -11.07
CA LEU A 304 1.23 17.27 -11.60
C LEU A 304 1.32 17.51 -13.11
N PRO A 305 2.48 17.84 -13.68
CA PRO A 305 2.67 17.87 -15.12
C PRO A 305 2.62 16.42 -15.63
N LEU A 306 1.43 15.87 -15.79
CA LEU A 306 1.20 14.64 -16.52
C LEU A 306 1.10 15.01 -17.99
N LYS A 307 2.22 15.00 -18.71
CA LYS A 307 2.19 14.84 -20.17
C LYS A 307 1.83 13.38 -20.46
N LEU A 308 0.58 12.99 -20.18
CA LEU A 308 0.03 11.73 -20.68
C LEU A 308 -0.12 11.89 -22.20
N THR A 309 0.88 11.43 -22.95
CA THR A 309 0.73 11.28 -24.39
C THR A 309 -0.31 10.21 -24.64
N GLY A 310 -1.54 10.63 -24.92
CA GLY A 310 -2.62 9.74 -25.28
C GLY A 310 -2.26 8.94 -26.54
N ARG A 311 -2.00 7.65 -26.38
CA ARG A 311 -2.21 6.64 -27.43
C ARG A 311 -2.74 5.37 -26.79
N ALA A 312 -4.06 5.33 -26.62
CA ALA A 312 -4.80 4.09 -26.65
C ALA A 312 -4.96 3.68 -28.12
N ARG A 313 -4.38 2.55 -28.50
CA ARG A 313 -4.90 1.62 -29.50
C ARG A 313 -4.61 0.21 -29.02
#